data_AF-V5GXJ0-F1
#
_entry.id   AF-V5GXJ0-F1
#
_cell.length_a   1.000
_cell.length_b   1.000
_cell.length_c   1.000
_cell.angle_alpha   90.00
_cell.angle_beta   90.00
_cell.angle_gamma   90.00
#
_symmetry.space_group_name_H-M   'P 1'
#
loop_
_entity.id
_entity.type
_entity.pdbx_description
1 polymer ?
#
loop_
_entity_poly.entity_id
_entity_poly.type
_entity_poly.pdbx_seq_one_letter_code
_entity_poly.pdbx_strand_id
1 'polypeptide(L)'
;MCMGSDILCALASTLFPFVRGPSEAASPSDDFQIISNSECSEANAGLTKHSARKYVMDFLRIIIVDSLSLAFPTKQPPVIDLVLDAYPSQATLNQQKEFVTEILSSLREHLLAADVLLGEHAALPITAGGKYTNIAPNIFYLTSCFVDKLWQNVYTRDPHEVLDFIIKLLGQVKRKGLHVQTENVYKSMNRTLLFILSRPTECVADQMTKLECLQKMIIHRTLMLMAANSESEFIPCLCYCLLQLTADAQISMETVRRTTWHINPASFADRSRNVPDNR
;
A
#
# COMPACT_ATOMS: atom_id res chain seq x y z
N MET A 1 -6.90 -25.65 0.97
CA MET A 1 -6.23 -26.09 2.22
C MET A 1 -5.20 -25.05 2.68
N CYS A 2 -4.30 -24.57 1.80
CA CYS A 2 -3.20 -23.65 2.18
C CYS A 2 -3.59 -22.17 2.42
N MET A 3 -4.86 -21.79 2.26
CA MET A 3 -5.33 -20.40 2.41
C MET A 3 -5.88 -20.08 3.81
N GLY A 4 -5.80 -21.03 4.75
CA GLY A 4 -6.26 -20.83 6.13
C GLY A 4 -5.28 -19.96 6.93
N SER A 5 -5.83 -19.09 7.78
CA SER A 5 -5.05 -18.14 8.61
C SER A 5 -3.91 -18.83 9.36
N ASP A 6 -4.17 -19.96 10.03
CA ASP A 6 -3.16 -20.66 10.83
C ASP A 6 -1.96 -21.13 9.99
N ILE A 7 -2.22 -21.60 8.77
CA ILE A 7 -1.16 -22.08 7.86
C ILE A 7 -0.37 -20.88 7.33
N LEU A 8 -1.04 -19.79 6.96
CA LEU A 8 -0.38 -18.58 6.47
C LEU A 8 0.50 -17.95 7.55
N CYS A 9 0.00 -17.85 8.79
CA CYS A 9 0.76 -17.37 9.94
C CYS A 9 1.96 -18.27 10.26
N ALA A 10 1.77 -19.59 10.27
CA ALA A 10 2.87 -20.53 10.52
C ALA A 10 3.96 -20.42 9.44
N LEU A 11 3.55 -20.34 8.18
CA LEU A 11 4.47 -20.19 7.04
C LEU A 11 5.21 -18.86 7.10
N ALA A 12 4.50 -17.73 7.29
CA ALA A 12 5.10 -16.41 7.39
C ALA A 12 6.04 -16.29 8.59
N SER A 13 5.72 -16.92 9.73
CA SER A 13 6.57 -16.92 10.93
C SER A 13 7.98 -17.47 10.67
N THR A 14 8.15 -18.37 9.70
CA THR A 14 9.49 -18.89 9.33
C THR A 14 10.41 -17.83 8.70
N LEU A 15 9.86 -16.69 8.28
CA LEU A 15 10.59 -15.57 7.70
C LEU A 15 11.20 -14.64 8.76
N PHE A 16 10.76 -14.76 10.01
CA PHE A 16 11.19 -13.89 11.10
C PHE A 16 12.27 -14.60 11.94
N PRO A 17 13.29 -13.89 12.43
CA PRO A 17 14.30 -14.47 13.31
C PRO A 17 13.67 -15.11 14.55
N PHE A 18 14.17 -16.28 14.94
CA PHE A 18 13.69 -16.96 16.12
C PHE A 18 14.26 -16.31 17.38
N VAL A 19 13.42 -15.59 18.12
CA VAL A 19 13.81 -15.06 19.43
C VAL A 19 13.63 -16.17 20.47
N ARG A 20 14.74 -16.79 20.92
CA ARG A 20 14.70 -17.62 22.14
C ARG A 20 14.32 -16.72 23.31
N GLY A 21 13.12 -16.89 23.86
CA GLY A 21 12.79 -16.36 25.18
C GLY A 21 13.70 -17.00 26.24
N PRO A 22 13.86 -16.39 27.43
CA PRO A 22 14.52 -17.05 28.54
C PRO A 22 13.76 -18.36 28.83
N SER A 23 14.44 -19.49 28.67
CA SER A 23 13.88 -20.81 28.95
C SER A 23 13.43 -20.91 30.40
N GLU A 24 12.13 -20.77 30.66
CA GLU A 24 11.50 -21.39 31.84
C GLU A 24 11.17 -22.85 31.49
N ALA A 25 12.22 -23.66 31.33
CA ALA A 25 12.07 -25.11 31.37
C ALA A 25 13.43 -25.70 31.74
N ALA A 26 13.54 -26.15 32.99
CA ALA A 26 14.58 -27.08 33.39
C ALA A 26 14.58 -28.27 32.42
N SER A 27 15.75 -28.59 31.90
CA SER A 27 15.98 -29.77 31.05
C SER A 27 15.66 -31.08 31.82
N PRO A 28 15.52 -32.21 31.10
CA PRO A 28 16.73 -32.97 30.84
C PRO A 28 16.87 -33.45 29.39
N SER A 29 18.11 -33.31 28.91
CA SER A 29 18.86 -34.20 28.02
C SER A 29 18.16 -34.85 26.82
N ASP A 30 18.46 -34.37 25.61
CA ASP A 30 18.97 -35.23 24.54
C ASP A 30 19.73 -34.42 23.49
N ASP A 31 20.89 -34.95 23.11
CA ASP A 31 21.90 -34.33 22.25
C ASP A 31 21.41 -34.13 20.80
N PHE A 32 21.11 -32.89 20.44
CA PHE A 32 21.26 -32.42 19.06
C PHE A 32 22.10 -31.14 19.06
N GLN A 33 23.41 -31.31 18.94
CA GLN A 33 24.34 -30.23 18.60
C GLN A 33 24.03 -29.75 17.18
N ILE A 34 23.13 -28.79 17.05
CA ILE A 34 23.10 -27.90 15.89
C ILE A 34 24.06 -26.76 16.22
N ILE A 35 25.19 -26.81 15.53
CA ILE A 35 26.32 -25.89 15.61
C ILE A 35 25.81 -24.44 15.68
N SER A 36 26.00 -23.85 16.86
CA SER A 36 25.88 -22.42 17.12
C SER A 36 27.01 -21.69 16.42
N ASN A 37 26.66 -20.90 15.41
CA ASN A 37 27.53 -19.83 14.91
C ASN A 37 26.80 -18.49 14.98
N SER A 38 27.40 -17.63 15.80
CA SER A 38 27.35 -16.16 15.80
C SER A 38 26.57 -15.52 16.95
N GLU A 39 27.35 -15.01 17.89
CA GLU A 39 27.10 -13.76 18.60
C GLU A 39 26.39 -12.75 17.69
N CYS A 40 25.38 -12.05 18.20
CA CYS A 40 25.18 -10.60 18.04
C CYS A 40 23.75 -10.21 18.48
N SER A 41 23.63 -9.00 19.01
CA SER A 41 22.43 -8.20 19.21
C SER A 41 21.45 -8.18 18.01
N GLU A 42 20.65 -9.23 17.82
CA GLU A 42 19.71 -9.41 16.70
C GLU A 42 18.32 -8.78 16.90
N ALA A 43 18.09 -8.01 17.96
CA ALA A 43 16.82 -7.29 18.14
C ALA A 43 16.54 -6.24 17.04
N ASN A 44 17.54 -5.94 16.19
CA ASN A 44 17.44 -5.06 15.03
C ASN A 44 17.70 -5.77 13.68
N ALA A 45 17.80 -7.11 13.67
CA ALA A 45 17.92 -7.85 12.41
C ALA A 45 16.57 -7.80 11.67
N GLY A 46 16.60 -7.53 10.36
CA GLY A 46 15.43 -7.61 9.48
C GLY A 46 14.87 -9.03 9.38
N LEU A 47 14.25 -9.37 8.26
CA LEU A 47 13.82 -10.76 8.02
C LEU A 47 15.02 -11.71 7.94
N THR A 48 14.75 -13.01 8.08
CA THR A 48 15.75 -14.07 7.98
C THR A 48 16.57 -13.95 6.69
N LYS A 49 17.85 -14.33 6.78
CA LYS A 49 18.78 -14.39 5.64
C LYS A 49 18.93 -15.82 5.09
N HIS A 50 18.16 -16.77 5.64
CA HIS A 50 18.20 -18.17 5.20
C HIS A 50 17.80 -18.30 3.72
N SER A 51 18.46 -19.18 2.97
CA SER A 51 18.22 -19.38 1.53
C SER A 51 16.78 -19.75 1.20
N ALA A 52 16.08 -20.39 2.15
CA ALA A 52 14.68 -20.78 1.99
C ALA A 52 13.69 -19.60 1.96
N ARG A 53 14.08 -18.40 2.42
CA ARG A 53 13.22 -17.20 2.45
C ARG A 53 12.53 -16.96 1.11
N LYS A 54 13.30 -17.05 0.01
CA LYS A 54 12.78 -16.81 -1.33
C LYS A 54 11.64 -17.78 -1.68
N TYR A 55 11.79 -19.07 -1.37
CA TYR A 55 10.76 -20.07 -1.66
C TYR A 55 9.50 -19.85 -0.84
N VAL A 56 9.63 -19.42 0.42
CA VAL A 56 8.48 -19.10 1.28
C VAL A 56 7.75 -17.87 0.76
N MET A 57 8.47 -16.81 0.39
CA MET A 57 7.89 -15.59 -0.21
C MET A 57 7.22 -15.88 -1.55
N ASP A 58 7.87 -16.65 -2.42
CA ASP A 58 7.31 -17.06 -3.71
C ASP A 58 6.06 -17.92 -3.52
N PHE A 59 6.04 -18.80 -2.52
CA PHE A 59 4.87 -19.63 -2.22
C PHE A 59 3.69 -18.81 -1.67
N LEU A 60 3.94 -17.84 -0.78
CA LEU A 60 2.93 -16.88 -0.32
C LEU A 60 2.35 -16.08 -1.49
N ARG A 61 3.20 -15.62 -2.42
CA ARG A 61 2.75 -14.96 -3.66
C ARG A 61 1.84 -15.88 -4.48
N ILE A 62 2.24 -17.14 -4.71
CA ILE A 62 1.44 -18.10 -5.47
C ILE A 62 0.06 -18.28 -4.83
N ILE A 63 -0.01 -18.43 -3.49
CA ILE A 63 -1.28 -18.57 -2.78
C ILE A 63 -2.19 -17.36 -3.01
N ILE A 64 -1.64 -16.14 -2.99
CA ILE A 64 -2.40 -14.92 -3.28
C ILE A 64 -2.87 -14.90 -4.74
N VAL A 65 -1.98 -15.19 -5.70
CA VAL A 65 -2.30 -15.18 -7.14
C VAL A 65 -3.39 -16.20 -7.46
N ASP A 66 -3.30 -17.41 -6.93
CA ASP A 66 -4.31 -18.46 -7.11
C ASP A 66 -5.69 -18.01 -6.59
N SER A 67 -5.70 -17.30 -5.46
CA SER A 67 -6.92 -16.76 -4.86
C SER A 67 -7.61 -15.70 -5.71
N LEU A 68 -6.90 -15.01 -6.61
CA LEU A 68 -7.48 -13.95 -7.46
C LEU A 68 -8.56 -14.48 -8.40
N SER A 69 -8.51 -15.77 -8.76
CA SER A 69 -9.54 -16.39 -9.60
C SER A 69 -10.78 -16.82 -8.81
N LEU A 70 -10.70 -16.91 -7.48
CA LEU A 70 -11.80 -17.38 -6.63
C LEU A 70 -12.83 -16.29 -6.36
N ALA A 71 -14.04 -16.69 -5.98
CA ALA A 71 -15.08 -15.75 -5.58
C ALA A 71 -14.64 -15.00 -4.32
N PHE A 72 -14.99 -13.72 -4.22
CA PHE A 72 -14.67 -12.90 -3.06
C PHE A 72 -15.28 -13.53 -1.78
N PRO A 73 -14.50 -13.73 -0.70
CA PRO A 73 -14.99 -14.40 0.49
C PRO A 73 -15.99 -13.52 1.26
N THR A 74 -17.06 -14.13 1.77
CA THR A 74 -18.11 -13.44 2.53
C THR A 74 -18.03 -13.66 4.04
N LYS A 75 -17.30 -14.69 4.48
CA LYS A 75 -17.22 -15.11 5.89
C LYS A 75 -15.84 -14.94 6.53
N GLN A 76 -14.83 -14.65 5.72
CA GLN A 76 -13.45 -14.51 6.15
C GLN A 76 -12.77 -13.40 5.35
N PRO A 77 -11.69 -12.79 5.87
CA PRO A 77 -10.89 -11.84 5.11
C PRO A 77 -10.35 -12.47 3.81
N PRO A 78 -10.21 -11.70 2.73
CA PRO A 78 -9.45 -12.06 1.56
C PRO A 78 -8.04 -12.58 1.89
N VAL A 79 -7.54 -13.51 1.08
CA VAL A 79 -6.23 -14.15 1.29
C VAL A 79 -5.09 -13.13 1.34
N ILE A 80 -5.18 -12.07 0.52
CA ILE A 80 -4.20 -10.97 0.55
C ILE A 80 -4.11 -10.35 1.95
N ASP A 81 -5.22 -10.06 2.60
CA ASP A 81 -5.21 -9.42 3.92
C ASP A 81 -4.65 -10.37 4.98
N LEU A 82 -5.06 -11.65 4.92
CA LEU A 82 -4.52 -12.68 5.80
C LEU A 82 -3.00 -12.79 5.68
N VAL A 83 -2.44 -12.75 4.46
CA VAL A 83 -0.99 -12.81 4.25
C VAL A 83 -0.30 -11.53 4.71
N LEU A 84 -0.85 -10.35 4.39
CA LEU A 84 -0.23 -9.07 4.77
C LEU A 84 -0.19 -8.87 6.30
N ASP A 85 -1.07 -9.54 7.04
CA ASP A 85 -1.13 -9.50 8.50
C ASP A 85 -0.59 -10.79 9.17
N ALA A 86 0.03 -11.71 8.41
CA ALA A 86 0.53 -13.00 8.90
C ALA A 86 1.85 -12.93 9.70
N TYR A 87 2.33 -11.73 10.03
CA TYR A 87 3.55 -11.57 10.82
C TYR A 87 3.30 -11.91 12.30
N PRO A 88 4.30 -12.45 13.02
CA PRO A 88 4.14 -12.83 14.42
C PRO A 88 4.03 -11.59 15.33
N SER A 89 3.42 -11.74 16.51
CA SER A 89 3.16 -10.63 17.43
C SER A 89 4.42 -9.92 17.94
N GLN A 90 5.55 -10.63 17.98
CA GLN A 90 6.86 -10.08 18.34
C GLN A 90 7.60 -9.37 17.18
N ALA A 91 7.04 -9.35 15.97
CA ALA A 91 7.69 -8.73 14.83
C ALA A 91 7.85 -7.22 15.03
N THR A 92 9.07 -6.71 14.86
CA THR A 92 9.33 -5.27 14.93
C THR A 92 8.67 -4.55 13.75
N LEU A 93 8.43 -3.25 13.89
CA LEU A 93 7.86 -2.44 12.80
C LEU A 93 8.70 -2.54 11.52
N ASN A 94 10.04 -2.58 11.63
CA ASN A 94 10.92 -2.70 10.48
C ASN A 94 10.77 -4.06 9.78
N GLN A 95 10.63 -5.15 10.54
CA GLN A 95 10.39 -6.48 9.97
C GLN A 95 9.03 -6.57 9.29
N GLN A 96 7.99 -5.96 9.88
CA GLN A 96 6.66 -5.88 9.26
C GLN A 96 6.71 -5.11 7.93
N LYS A 97 7.40 -3.97 7.91
CA LYS A 97 7.63 -3.17 6.69
C LYS A 97 8.35 -3.97 5.62
N GLU A 98 9.44 -4.65 5.99
CA GLU A 98 10.22 -5.48 5.06
C GLU A 98 9.36 -6.61 4.48
N PHE A 99 8.63 -7.34 5.32
CA PHE A 99 7.75 -8.44 4.92
C PHE A 99 6.64 -8.00 3.97
N VAL A 100 5.85 -6.99 4.37
CA VAL A 100 4.74 -6.47 3.57
C VAL A 100 5.25 -5.88 2.26
N THR A 101 6.37 -5.14 2.30
CA THR A 101 6.96 -4.55 1.10
C THR A 101 7.43 -5.62 0.12
N GLU A 102 8.12 -6.65 0.57
CA GLU A 102 8.61 -7.72 -0.31
C GLU A 102 7.46 -8.50 -0.97
N ILE A 103 6.41 -8.83 -0.21
CA ILE A 103 5.21 -9.49 -0.76
C ILE A 103 4.54 -8.61 -1.82
N LEU A 104 4.28 -7.34 -1.52
CA LEU A 104 3.60 -6.42 -2.46
C LEU A 104 4.45 -6.12 -3.70
N SER A 105 5.77 -5.94 -3.55
CA SER A 105 6.67 -5.78 -4.71
C SER A 105 6.69 -7.02 -5.59
N SER A 106 6.79 -8.21 -5.00
CA SER A 106 6.77 -9.49 -5.72
C SER A 106 5.45 -9.74 -6.46
N LEU A 107 4.33 -9.39 -5.83
CA LEU A 107 3.01 -9.43 -6.48
C LEU A 107 2.93 -8.44 -7.64
N ARG A 108 3.36 -7.19 -7.45
CA ARG A 108 3.36 -6.16 -8.50
C ARG A 108 4.12 -6.64 -9.74
N GLU A 109 5.34 -7.12 -9.55
CA GLU A 109 6.19 -7.61 -10.64
C GLU A 109 5.53 -8.76 -11.40
N HIS A 110 4.97 -9.72 -10.68
CA HIS A 110 4.28 -10.86 -11.28
C HIS A 110 3.03 -10.44 -12.06
N LEU A 111 2.18 -9.58 -11.47
CA LEU A 111 0.95 -9.10 -12.11
C LEU A 111 1.24 -8.23 -13.35
N LEU A 112 2.35 -7.47 -13.34
CA LEU A 112 2.78 -6.71 -14.51
C LEU A 112 3.31 -7.61 -15.62
N ALA A 113 4.10 -8.62 -15.29
CA ALA A 113 4.64 -9.55 -16.27
C ALA A 113 3.57 -10.45 -16.90
N ALA A 114 2.52 -10.80 -16.15
CA ALA A 114 1.48 -11.71 -16.60
C ALA A 114 0.35 -11.04 -17.40
N ASP A 115 0.37 -9.71 -17.57
CA ASP A 115 -0.66 -8.94 -18.27
C ASP A 115 -2.10 -9.34 -17.82
N VAL A 116 -2.27 -9.37 -16.50
CA VAL A 116 -3.33 -10.10 -15.80
C VAL A 116 -4.77 -9.74 -16.17
N LEU A 117 -5.01 -8.52 -16.66
CA LEU A 117 -6.34 -8.09 -17.09
C LEU A 117 -6.61 -8.36 -18.59
N LEU A 118 -5.73 -9.07 -19.30
CA LEU A 118 -5.98 -9.50 -20.69
C LEU A 118 -6.87 -10.75 -20.79
N GLY A 119 -7.29 -11.37 -19.68
CA GLY A 119 -8.22 -12.52 -19.61
C GLY A 119 -7.61 -13.83 -20.09
N GLU A 120 -8.21 -14.53 -21.06
CA GLU A 120 -7.69 -15.83 -21.55
C GLU A 120 -6.28 -15.77 -22.17
N HIS A 121 -5.82 -14.58 -22.55
CA HIS A 121 -4.45 -14.34 -23.01
C HIS A 121 -3.50 -13.90 -21.89
N ALA A 122 -4.00 -13.74 -20.66
CA ALA A 122 -3.16 -13.48 -19.50
C ALA A 122 -2.42 -14.77 -19.11
N ALA A 123 -1.18 -14.63 -18.63
CA ALA A 123 -0.37 -15.77 -18.21
C ALA A 123 -0.77 -16.34 -16.84
N LEU A 124 -1.97 -16.01 -16.33
CA LEU A 124 -2.46 -16.49 -15.03
C LEU A 124 -3.21 -17.81 -15.20
N PRO A 125 -2.73 -18.92 -14.62
CA PRO A 125 -3.51 -20.14 -14.57
C PRO A 125 -4.75 -19.94 -13.71
N ILE A 126 -5.90 -20.45 -14.16
CA ILE A 126 -7.09 -20.53 -13.31
C ILE A 126 -6.96 -21.73 -12.38
N THR A 127 -7.09 -21.47 -11.08
CA THR A 127 -7.17 -22.51 -10.06
C THR A 127 -8.51 -23.24 -10.16
N ALA A 128 -8.55 -24.52 -9.78
CA ALA A 128 -9.79 -25.29 -9.73
C ALA A 128 -10.90 -24.57 -8.93
N GLY A 129 -12.05 -24.35 -9.57
CA GLY A 129 -13.17 -23.58 -9.00
C GLY A 129 -13.10 -22.06 -9.20
N GLY A 130 -12.04 -21.55 -9.83
CA GLY A 130 -11.88 -20.14 -10.17
C GLY A 130 -12.59 -19.72 -11.47
N LYS A 131 -12.80 -18.41 -11.63
CA LYS A 131 -13.41 -17.78 -12.81
C LYS A 131 -12.65 -16.51 -13.22
N TYR A 132 -12.45 -16.31 -14.52
CA TYR A 132 -11.83 -15.07 -15.06
C TYR A 132 -12.57 -13.79 -14.64
N THR A 133 -13.89 -13.87 -14.43
CA THR A 133 -14.72 -12.74 -13.99
C THR A 133 -14.34 -12.20 -12.61
N ASN A 134 -13.72 -13.02 -11.76
CA ASN A 134 -13.32 -12.64 -10.41
C ASN A 134 -11.94 -11.96 -10.38
N ILE A 135 -11.10 -12.18 -11.40
CA ILE A 135 -9.71 -11.72 -11.42
C ILE A 135 -9.64 -10.20 -11.37
N ALA A 136 -10.36 -9.50 -12.25
CA ALA A 136 -10.36 -8.04 -12.29
C ALA A 136 -10.80 -7.38 -10.96
N PRO A 137 -11.97 -7.70 -10.38
CA PRO A 137 -12.38 -7.11 -9.11
C PRO A 137 -11.42 -7.45 -7.96
N ASN A 138 -10.87 -8.68 -7.91
CA ASN A 138 -9.91 -9.06 -6.88
C ASN A 138 -8.57 -8.31 -7.02
N ILE A 139 -8.11 -8.05 -8.25
CA ILE A 139 -6.92 -7.21 -8.50
C ILE A 139 -7.17 -5.76 -8.11
N PHE A 140 -8.36 -5.21 -8.40
CA PHE A 140 -8.71 -3.86 -7.97
C PHE A 140 -8.76 -3.75 -6.45
N TYR A 141 -9.25 -4.78 -5.76
CA TYR A 141 -9.18 -4.86 -4.31
C TYR A 141 -7.72 -4.91 -3.79
N LEU A 142 -6.89 -5.79 -4.35
CA LEU A 142 -5.47 -5.88 -4.02
C LEU A 142 -4.77 -4.54 -4.22
N THR A 143 -5.11 -3.82 -5.28
CA THR A 143 -4.60 -2.47 -5.56
C THR A 143 -4.97 -1.49 -4.44
N SER A 144 -6.20 -1.54 -3.93
CA SER A 144 -6.60 -0.75 -2.76
C SER A 144 -5.77 -1.09 -1.52
N CYS A 145 -5.56 -2.38 -1.22
CA CYS A 145 -4.73 -2.81 -0.08
C CYS A 145 -3.29 -2.30 -0.22
N PHE A 146 -2.74 -2.31 -1.44
CA PHE A 146 -1.42 -1.77 -1.73
C PHE A 146 -1.35 -0.28 -1.41
N VAL A 147 -2.30 0.50 -1.91
CA VAL A 147 -2.39 1.94 -1.64
C VAL A 147 -2.59 2.22 -0.14
N ASP A 148 -3.33 1.38 0.58
CA ASP A 148 -3.49 1.54 2.03
C ASP A 148 -2.18 1.31 2.78
N LYS A 149 -1.39 0.28 2.43
CA LYS A 149 -0.06 0.05 3.03
C LYS A 149 0.93 1.17 2.65
N LEU A 150 0.77 1.82 1.49
CA LEU A 150 1.51 3.03 1.12
C LEU A 150 1.16 4.20 2.06
N TRP A 151 -0.13 4.49 2.26
CA TRP A 151 -0.58 5.56 3.15
C TRP A 151 -0.22 5.33 4.63
N GLN A 152 -0.13 4.06 5.06
CA GLN A 152 0.32 3.68 6.39
C GLN A 152 1.85 3.80 6.58
N ASN A 153 2.61 4.14 5.54
CA ASN A 153 4.09 4.10 5.51
C ASN A 153 4.66 2.71 5.85
N VAL A 154 3.90 1.65 5.53
CA VAL A 154 4.33 0.25 5.68
C VAL A 154 5.06 -0.21 4.42
N TYR A 155 4.55 0.19 3.25
CA TYR A 155 5.26 -0.01 1.99
C TYR A 155 6.40 0.99 1.85
N THR A 156 7.63 0.51 1.65
CA THR A 156 8.85 1.35 1.70
C THR A 156 9.56 1.54 0.36
N ARG A 157 8.97 1.11 -0.77
CA ARG A 157 9.52 1.45 -2.11
C ARG A 157 8.98 2.78 -2.61
N ASP A 158 9.49 3.19 -3.77
CA ASP A 158 9.05 4.39 -4.46
C ASP A 158 7.53 4.34 -4.75
N PRO A 159 6.73 5.34 -4.31
CA PRO A 159 5.30 5.42 -4.61
C PRO A 159 5.00 5.47 -6.12
N HIS A 160 5.95 5.90 -6.96
CA HIS A 160 5.81 5.85 -8.41
C HIS A 160 5.65 4.44 -8.96
N GLU A 161 6.25 3.43 -8.31
CA GLU A 161 6.07 2.04 -8.71
C GLU A 161 4.60 1.59 -8.60
N VAL A 162 3.90 2.10 -7.56
CA VAL A 162 2.48 1.84 -7.34
C VAL A 162 1.64 2.59 -8.37
N LEU A 163 1.97 3.86 -8.64
CA LEU A 163 1.29 4.65 -9.64
C LEU A 163 1.41 4.02 -11.05
N ASP A 164 2.61 3.62 -11.45
CA ASP A 164 2.87 2.99 -12.74
C ASP A 164 2.17 1.63 -12.87
N PHE A 165 2.08 0.88 -11.78
CA PHE A 165 1.29 -0.34 -11.73
C PHE A 165 -0.20 -0.05 -12.02
N ILE A 166 -0.79 0.94 -11.34
CA ILE A 166 -2.19 1.32 -11.53
C ILE A 166 -2.46 1.83 -12.96
N ILE A 167 -1.56 2.67 -13.51
CA ILE A 167 -1.66 3.15 -14.90
C ILE A 167 -1.68 1.98 -15.89
N LYS A 168 -0.78 1.00 -15.70
CA LYS A 168 -0.72 -0.19 -16.57
C LYS A 168 -2.00 -1.03 -16.48
N LEU A 169 -2.53 -1.27 -15.27
CA LEU A 169 -3.80 -1.96 -15.07
C LEU A 169 -4.96 -1.27 -15.80
N LEU A 170 -5.13 0.04 -15.58
CA LEU A 170 -6.16 0.84 -16.26
C LEU A 170 -5.98 0.83 -17.79
N GLY A 171 -4.72 0.87 -18.26
CA GLY A 171 -4.40 0.72 -19.68
C GLY A 171 -4.81 -0.64 -20.25
N GLN A 172 -4.69 -1.74 -19.50
CA GLN A 172 -5.19 -3.06 -19.91
C GLN A 172 -6.72 -3.09 -19.99
N VAL A 173 -7.42 -2.54 -18.98
CA VAL A 173 -8.89 -2.45 -18.97
C VAL A 173 -9.41 -1.69 -20.19
N LYS A 174 -8.83 -0.51 -20.46
CA LYS A 174 -9.20 0.35 -21.58
C LYS A 174 -8.98 -0.32 -22.94
N ARG A 175 -7.83 -1.00 -23.13
CA ARG A 175 -7.51 -1.69 -24.39
C ARG A 175 -8.49 -2.82 -24.70
N LYS A 176 -8.90 -3.57 -23.68
CA LYS A 176 -9.78 -4.74 -23.86
C LYS A 176 -11.28 -4.39 -23.89
N GLY A 177 -11.65 -3.18 -23.47
CA GLY A 177 -13.07 -2.81 -23.32
C GLY A 177 -13.77 -3.68 -22.28
N LEU A 178 -13.05 -4.10 -21.23
CA LEU A 178 -13.62 -4.91 -20.16
C LEU A 178 -14.76 -4.14 -19.49
N HIS A 179 -15.96 -4.71 -19.50
CA HIS A 179 -17.09 -4.21 -18.71
C HIS A 179 -16.92 -4.61 -17.24
N VAL A 180 -15.95 -4.00 -16.58
CA VAL A 180 -15.66 -4.16 -15.14
C VAL A 180 -15.83 -2.82 -14.43
N GLN A 181 -16.26 -2.85 -13.17
CA GLN A 181 -16.39 -1.64 -12.36
C GLN A 181 -14.99 -1.13 -12.00
N THR A 182 -14.60 0.02 -12.55
CA THR A 182 -13.26 0.61 -12.38
C THR A 182 -13.18 1.63 -11.25
N GLU A 183 -14.27 1.89 -10.54
CA GLU A 183 -14.34 2.93 -9.49
C GLU A 183 -13.26 2.75 -8.43
N ASN A 184 -13.09 1.53 -7.91
CA ASN A 184 -12.09 1.22 -6.87
C ASN A 184 -10.64 1.45 -7.34
N VAL A 185 -10.32 1.13 -8.59
CA VAL A 185 -8.96 1.32 -9.13
C VAL A 185 -8.70 2.80 -9.43
N TYR A 186 -9.71 3.57 -9.87
CA TYR A 186 -9.59 5.03 -9.98
C TYR A 186 -9.43 5.69 -8.62
N LYS A 187 -10.16 5.25 -7.60
CA LYS A 187 -10.00 5.74 -6.23
C LYS A 187 -8.59 5.46 -5.70
N SER A 188 -8.04 4.28 -5.96
CA SER A 188 -6.66 3.91 -5.64
C SER A 188 -5.64 4.80 -6.36
N MET A 189 -5.86 5.07 -7.66
CA MET A 189 -5.04 5.99 -8.44
C MET A 189 -5.05 7.41 -7.84
N ASN A 190 -6.24 7.95 -7.57
CA ASN A 190 -6.43 9.27 -6.99
C ASN A 190 -5.73 9.41 -5.64
N ARG A 191 -5.90 8.41 -4.76
CA ARG A 191 -5.21 8.34 -3.46
C ARG A 191 -3.68 8.27 -3.62
N THR A 192 -3.17 7.61 -4.65
CA THR A 192 -1.72 7.53 -4.91
C THR A 192 -1.16 8.86 -5.42
N LEU A 193 -1.87 9.52 -6.34
CA LEU A 193 -1.51 10.86 -6.82
C LEU A 193 -1.48 11.87 -5.67
N LEU A 194 -2.53 11.88 -4.85
CA LEU A 194 -2.60 12.74 -3.68
C LEU A 194 -1.49 12.40 -2.67
N PHE A 195 -1.20 11.10 -2.45
CA PHE A 195 -0.12 10.69 -1.57
C PHE A 195 1.21 11.33 -1.95
N ILE A 196 1.57 11.27 -3.24
CA ILE A 196 2.85 11.80 -3.75
C ILE A 196 2.88 13.32 -3.65
N LEU A 197 1.83 13.99 -4.12
CA LEU A 197 1.78 15.45 -4.16
C LEU A 197 1.68 16.09 -2.76
N SER A 198 1.09 15.37 -1.80
CA SER A 198 0.88 15.88 -0.43
C SER A 198 2.06 15.70 0.51
N ARG A 199 3.11 14.94 0.14
CA ARG A 199 4.29 14.78 1.01
C ARG A 199 5.04 16.10 1.18
N PRO A 200 5.69 16.34 2.33
CA PRO A 200 6.53 17.52 2.47
C PRO A 200 7.67 17.51 1.46
N THR A 201 8.09 18.69 1.03
CA THR A 201 9.28 18.87 0.19
C THR A 201 10.44 19.31 1.08
N GLU A 202 11.39 18.43 1.37
CA GLU A 202 12.56 18.76 2.21
C GLU A 202 13.85 18.81 1.40
N CYS A 203 13.92 18.06 0.29
CA CYS A 203 15.09 18.00 -0.58
C CYS A 203 14.74 18.03 -2.08
N VAL A 204 15.77 18.14 -2.92
CA VAL A 204 15.63 18.13 -4.40
C VAL A 204 15.03 16.81 -4.88
N ALA A 205 15.30 15.69 -4.21
CA ALA A 205 14.70 14.41 -4.57
C ALA A 205 13.17 14.42 -4.39
N ASP A 206 12.66 15.11 -3.37
CA ASP A 206 11.20 15.26 -3.15
C ASP A 206 10.57 16.11 -4.26
N GLN A 207 11.25 17.18 -4.67
CA GLN A 207 10.83 18.00 -5.80
C GLN A 207 10.76 17.19 -7.10
N MET A 208 11.78 16.37 -7.37
CA MET A 208 11.81 15.48 -8.54
C MET A 208 10.70 14.44 -8.49
N THR A 209 10.42 13.87 -7.32
CA THR A 209 9.33 12.92 -7.12
C THR A 209 7.97 13.54 -7.48
N LYS A 210 7.73 14.79 -7.06
CA LYS A 210 6.49 15.51 -7.40
C LYS A 210 6.43 15.91 -8.88
N LEU A 211 7.55 16.38 -9.44
CA LEU A 211 7.66 16.74 -10.86
C LEU A 211 7.35 15.53 -11.76
N GLU A 212 7.92 14.37 -11.44
CA GLU A 212 7.64 13.12 -12.15
C GLU A 212 6.15 12.77 -12.08
N CYS A 213 5.52 12.96 -10.91
CA CYS A 213 4.08 12.70 -10.74
C CYS A 213 3.24 13.60 -11.66
N LEU A 214 3.53 14.89 -11.69
CA LEU A 214 2.85 15.85 -12.56
C LEU A 214 3.08 15.53 -14.05
N GLN A 215 4.30 15.14 -14.41
CA GLN A 215 4.61 14.74 -15.77
C GLN A 215 3.81 13.50 -16.19
N LYS A 216 3.72 12.47 -15.33
CA LYS A 216 2.89 11.28 -15.57
C LYS A 216 1.41 11.65 -15.73
N MET A 217 0.90 12.58 -14.93
CA MET A 217 -0.47 13.08 -15.07
C MET A 217 -0.73 13.74 -16.42
N ILE A 218 0.23 14.54 -16.91
CA ILE A 218 0.12 15.19 -18.22
C ILE A 218 0.16 14.15 -19.36
N ILE A 219 1.10 13.21 -19.30
CA ILE A 219 1.26 12.13 -20.30
C ILE A 219 0.01 11.26 -20.37
N HIS A 220 -0.54 10.87 -19.21
CA HIS A 220 -1.69 9.97 -19.11
C HIS A 220 -3.03 10.69 -18.88
N ARG A 221 -3.14 11.98 -19.19
CA ARG A 221 -4.32 12.82 -18.90
C ARG A 221 -5.66 12.24 -19.36
N THR A 222 -5.66 11.55 -20.51
CA THR A 222 -6.89 10.94 -21.08
C THR A 222 -7.32 9.66 -20.40
N LEU A 223 -6.44 9.07 -19.59
CA LEU A 223 -6.73 7.94 -18.72
C LEU A 223 -7.10 8.44 -17.32
N MET A 224 -6.34 9.41 -16.79
CA MET A 224 -6.47 9.85 -15.41
C MET A 224 -7.61 10.84 -15.17
N LEU A 225 -7.85 11.77 -16.10
CA LEU A 225 -8.82 12.86 -15.97
C LEU A 225 -10.08 12.62 -16.81
N MET A 226 -10.41 11.36 -17.09
CA MET A 226 -11.59 11.01 -17.85
C MET A 226 -12.86 11.04 -16.99
N ALA A 227 -14.03 11.14 -17.62
CA ALA A 227 -15.32 11.17 -16.93
C ALA A 227 -15.61 9.93 -16.06
N ALA A 228 -14.99 8.78 -16.36
CA ALA A 228 -15.09 7.58 -15.52
C ALA A 228 -14.38 7.72 -14.15
N ASN A 229 -13.50 8.72 -14.00
CA ASN A 229 -12.90 9.10 -12.73
C ASN A 229 -13.71 10.25 -12.12
N SER A 230 -14.87 9.92 -11.55
CA SER A 230 -15.87 10.89 -11.10
C SER A 230 -15.88 11.17 -9.60
N GLU A 231 -14.83 10.79 -8.86
CA GLU A 231 -14.75 11.05 -7.41
C GLU A 231 -14.77 12.57 -7.15
N SER A 232 -15.86 13.06 -6.57
CA SER A 232 -16.10 14.51 -6.42
C SER A 232 -15.08 15.22 -5.54
N GLU A 233 -14.49 14.51 -4.57
CA GLU A 233 -13.48 15.04 -3.66
C GLU A 233 -12.08 15.11 -4.28
N PHE A 234 -11.82 14.33 -5.34
CA PHE A 234 -10.47 14.22 -5.89
C PHE A 234 -10.00 15.54 -6.52
N ILE A 235 -10.82 16.15 -7.39
CA ILE A 235 -10.43 17.37 -8.12
C ILE A 235 -10.14 18.53 -7.16
N PRO A 236 -10.98 18.84 -6.15
CA PRO A 236 -10.64 19.83 -5.13
C PRO A 236 -9.33 19.55 -4.38
N CYS A 237 -9.10 18.30 -3.95
CA CYS A 237 -7.86 17.92 -3.27
C CYS A 237 -6.63 18.06 -4.17
N LEU A 238 -6.75 17.70 -5.44
CA LEU A 238 -5.69 17.88 -6.43
C LEU A 238 -5.38 19.37 -6.63
N CYS A 239 -6.41 20.19 -6.85
CA CYS A 239 -6.25 21.64 -6.99
C CYS A 239 -5.56 22.25 -5.76
N TYR A 240 -5.95 21.82 -4.56
CA TYR A 240 -5.29 22.24 -3.33
C TYR A 240 -3.81 21.87 -3.31
N CYS A 241 -3.46 20.63 -3.67
CA CYS A 241 -2.06 20.22 -3.75
C CYS A 241 -1.26 21.08 -4.74
N LEU A 242 -1.82 21.33 -5.93
CA LEU A 242 -1.17 22.15 -6.96
C LEU A 242 -0.95 23.61 -6.50
N LEU A 243 -1.96 24.21 -5.86
CA LEU A 243 -1.83 25.57 -5.32
C LEU A 243 -0.73 25.66 -4.26
N GLN A 244 -0.65 24.67 -3.37
CA GLN A 244 0.39 24.64 -2.34
C GLN A 244 1.79 24.46 -2.93
N LEU A 245 1.93 23.68 -4.01
CA LEU A 245 3.19 23.58 -4.75
C LEU A 245 3.58 24.91 -5.39
N THR A 246 2.62 25.67 -5.93
CA THR A 246 2.91 27.00 -6.50
C THR A 246 3.26 28.05 -5.45
N ALA A 247 2.72 27.90 -4.23
CA ALA A 247 2.96 28.81 -3.11
C ALA A 247 4.21 28.44 -2.27
N ASP A 248 4.91 27.35 -2.64
CA ASP A 248 5.98 26.73 -1.84
C ASP A 248 5.56 26.48 -0.38
N ALA A 249 4.29 26.16 -0.18
CA ALA A 249 3.68 25.94 1.13
C ALA A 249 3.61 24.44 1.45
N GLN A 250 3.92 24.09 2.70
CA GLN A 250 3.81 22.71 3.18
C GLN A 250 2.36 22.36 3.46
N ILE A 251 1.94 21.16 3.03
CA ILE A 251 0.61 20.62 3.34
C ILE A 251 0.67 20.02 4.74
N SER A 252 -0.04 20.63 5.69
CA SER A 252 -0.20 20.05 7.02
C SER A 252 -1.12 18.83 6.92
N MET A 253 -0.55 17.64 7.16
CA MET A 253 -1.28 16.36 7.18
C MET A 253 -1.81 15.99 8.58
N GLU A 254 -1.85 16.96 9.51
CA GLU A 254 -2.37 16.74 10.86
C GLU A 254 -3.89 16.55 10.83
N THR A 255 -4.35 15.38 11.27
CA THR A 255 -5.78 15.05 11.42
C THR A 255 -6.48 15.83 12.55
N VAL A 256 -5.72 16.60 13.35
CA VAL A 256 -6.18 17.34 14.54
C VAL A 256 -6.45 18.82 14.24
N ARG A 257 -6.45 19.27 12.99
CA ARG A 257 -7.12 20.53 12.67
C ARG A 257 -8.63 20.30 12.62
N ARG A 258 -9.26 20.19 13.80
CA ARG A 258 -10.63 20.67 13.95
C ARG A 258 -10.62 22.09 13.42
N THR A 259 -11.33 22.36 12.33
CA THR A 259 -11.56 23.72 11.86
C THR A 259 -12.34 24.43 12.96
N THR A 260 -11.64 25.02 13.92
CA THR A 260 -12.23 26.02 14.81
C THR A 260 -12.47 27.24 13.93
N TRP A 261 -13.63 27.27 13.27
CA TRP A 261 -14.23 28.46 12.69
C TRP A 261 -14.65 29.45 13.80
N HIS A 262 -13.78 29.67 14.79
CA HIS A 262 -13.99 30.73 15.75
C HIS A 262 -13.39 31.98 15.14
N ILE A 263 -14.24 32.74 14.45
CA ILE A 263 -14.01 34.18 14.31
C ILE A 263 -13.84 34.69 15.74
N ASN A 264 -12.65 35.15 16.09
CA ASN A 264 -12.37 35.69 17.41
C ASN A 264 -13.28 36.93 17.62
N PRO A 265 -14.31 36.90 18.50
CA PRO A 265 -15.20 38.04 18.68
C PRO A 265 -14.46 39.29 19.18
N ALA A 266 -13.23 39.14 19.71
CA ALA A 266 -12.37 40.26 20.07
C ALA A 266 -11.92 41.11 18.87
N SER A 267 -11.91 40.58 17.63
CA SER A 267 -11.55 41.37 16.44
C SER A 267 -12.59 42.44 16.07
N PHE A 268 -13.79 42.38 16.65
CA PHE A 268 -14.82 43.41 16.50
C PHE A 268 -14.87 44.40 17.67
N ALA A 269 -14.29 44.06 18.83
CA ALA A 269 -14.29 44.94 20.00
C ALA A 269 -13.25 46.07 19.90
N ASP A 270 -12.19 45.88 19.09
CA ASP A 270 -11.07 46.84 18.99
C ASP A 270 -11.28 47.93 17.92
N ARG A 271 -12.30 47.80 17.07
CA ARG A 271 -12.65 48.85 16.08
C ARG A 271 -13.62 49.91 16.60
N SER A 272 -14.22 49.71 17.77
CA SER A 272 -15.25 50.60 18.31
C SER A 272 -14.73 51.63 19.32
N ARG A 273 -13.42 51.65 19.62
CA ARG A 273 -12.84 52.55 20.65
C ARG A 273 -11.96 53.67 20.13
N ASN A 274 -11.72 53.77 18.83
CA ASN A 274 -10.93 54.86 18.25
C ASN A 274 -11.79 55.74 17.34
N VAL A 275 -12.78 56.42 17.93
CA VAL A 275 -13.29 57.68 17.37
C VAL A 275 -12.64 58.79 18.18
N PRO A 276 -11.70 59.58 17.62
CA PRO A 276 -11.22 60.77 18.28
C PRO A 276 -12.32 61.83 18.22
N ASP A 277 -12.89 62.17 19.37
CA ASP A 277 -13.65 63.41 19.53
C ASP A 277 -12.70 64.58 19.22
N ASN A 278 -12.95 65.25 18.10
CA ASN A 278 -12.23 66.47 17.77
C ASN A 278 -13.21 67.48 17.16
N ARG A 279 -13.53 68.48 18.01
CA ARG A 279 -14.27 69.74 17.81
C ARG A 279 -15.79 69.71 17.96
#